data_AF-A0A7S0CC12-F1
#
_entry.id   AF-A0A7S0CC12-F1
#
_cell.length_a   1.000
_cell.length_b   1.000
_cell.length_c   1.000
_cell.angle_alpha   90.00
_cell.angle_beta   90.00
_cell.angle_gamma   90.00
#
_symmetry.space_group_name_H-M   'P 1'
#
loop_
_entity.id
_entity.type
_entity.pdbx_description
1 polymer ?
#
loop_
_entity_poly.entity_id
_entity_poly.type
_entity_poly.pdbx_seq_one_letter_code
_entity_poly.pdbx_strand_id
1 'polypeptide(L)'
;ALQVNSGENVNHDGVKFLTTSTLAEDLRVSLEQLLNTDSDPPATASSQLSSSFASAQHQWKARFHISYPKFLNHIWKTLILTAHTHKKSDRSKGKLDPLMVWTQIRSFIKGSYQAASQQSPLSYEQYAALPKARCRLDSDTRRLAYEVYVTYEEYLHDRGLWDDMDQIVHIVGLIQLQKLEVGGPTVWYDRVYVDEVQDITQAEIGLFFLLTGENCDALYLAGDTAQAVSQGVEFRFEEVRSVVHLISGGKQKIDRWEKLVHN
;
A
#
# COMPACT_ATOMS: atom_id res chain seq x y z
N ALA A 1 -2.16 6.85 -20.93
CA ALA A 1 -1.73 5.61 -20.25
C ALA A 1 -0.75 5.95 -19.12
N LEU A 2 -0.67 5.12 -18.09
CA LEU A 2 0.29 5.25 -16.99
C LEU A 2 1.29 4.10 -17.09
N GLN A 3 2.58 4.39 -17.00
CA GLN A 3 3.63 3.38 -16.80
C GLN A 3 4.29 3.61 -15.45
N VAL A 4 4.34 2.57 -14.63
CA VAL A 4 4.95 2.59 -13.30
C VAL A 4 6.26 1.80 -13.33
N ASN A 5 7.36 2.51 -13.17
CA ASN A 5 8.72 1.96 -13.13
C ASN A 5 9.45 2.43 -11.86
N SER A 6 10.55 1.78 -11.49
CA SER A 6 11.48 2.22 -10.44
C SER A 6 12.42 3.37 -10.86
N GLY A 7 12.28 3.89 -12.10
CA GLY A 7 13.15 4.92 -12.71
C GLY A 7 12.53 6.31 -12.89
N GLU A 8 13.25 7.20 -13.58
CA GLU A 8 12.94 8.64 -13.73
C GLU A 8 11.58 8.95 -14.40
N ASN A 9 10.98 10.07 -13.98
CA ASN A 9 9.74 10.59 -14.56
C ASN A 9 10.00 11.25 -15.91
N VAL A 10 9.43 10.70 -16.98
CA VAL A 10 9.43 11.30 -18.33
C VAL A 10 7.99 11.35 -18.81
N ASN A 11 7.56 12.47 -19.40
CA ASN A 11 6.25 12.56 -20.06
C ASN A 11 6.45 12.54 -21.57
N HIS A 12 5.87 11.58 -22.27
CA HIS A 12 5.88 11.49 -23.73
C HIS A 12 4.48 11.08 -24.23
N ASP A 13 3.94 11.79 -25.21
CA ASP A 13 2.78 11.40 -26.04
C ASP A 13 1.61 10.72 -25.30
N GLY A 14 1.09 11.36 -24.25
CA GLY A 14 -0.08 10.85 -23.52
C GLY A 14 0.19 9.65 -22.60
N VAL A 15 1.47 9.31 -22.38
CA VAL A 15 1.93 8.32 -21.40
C VAL A 15 2.66 9.02 -20.26
N LYS A 16 2.16 8.87 -19.03
CA LYS A 16 2.85 9.32 -17.82
C LYS A 16 3.73 8.19 -17.29
N PHE A 17 5.01 8.47 -17.06
CA PHE A 17 5.92 7.55 -16.37
C PHE A 17 6.10 8.03 -14.94
N LEU A 18 5.63 7.24 -13.97
CA LEU A 18 5.62 7.62 -12.56
C LEU A 18 6.12 6.47 -11.70
N THR A 19 7.03 6.73 -10.77
CA THR A 19 7.24 5.84 -9.62
C THR A 19 5.98 5.80 -8.74
N THR A 20 5.78 4.78 -7.91
CA THR A 20 4.64 4.73 -6.98
C THR A 20 4.52 6.00 -6.13
N SER A 21 5.63 6.53 -5.62
CA SER A 21 5.65 7.75 -4.81
C SER A 21 5.28 9.01 -5.60
N THR A 22 5.64 9.07 -6.88
CA THR A 22 5.29 10.22 -7.75
C THR A 22 3.88 10.11 -8.30
N LEU A 23 3.38 8.89 -8.53
CA LEU A 23 1.97 8.63 -8.81
C LEU A 23 1.10 9.07 -7.65
N ALA A 24 1.50 8.74 -6.43
CA ALA A 24 0.80 9.14 -5.23
C ALA A 24 0.62 10.67 -5.15
N GLU A 25 1.67 11.41 -5.47
CA GLU A 25 1.64 12.88 -5.51
C GLU A 25 0.83 13.43 -6.70
N ASP A 26 0.97 12.85 -7.89
CA ASP A 26 0.21 13.26 -9.08
C ASP A 26 -1.30 13.04 -8.89
N LEU A 27 -1.69 11.92 -8.28
CA LEU A 27 -3.08 11.64 -7.91
C LEU A 27 -3.58 12.61 -6.85
N ARG A 28 -2.78 12.89 -5.82
CA ARG A 28 -3.12 13.88 -4.79
C ARG A 28 -3.42 15.23 -5.42
N VAL A 29 -2.54 15.74 -6.28
CA VAL A 29 -2.71 17.02 -6.98
C VAL A 29 -3.95 16.99 -7.89
N SER A 30 -4.15 15.90 -8.64
CA SER A 30 -5.30 15.77 -9.56
C SER A 30 -6.63 15.71 -8.79
N LEU A 31 -6.67 15.02 -7.65
CA LEU A 31 -7.83 14.98 -6.76
C LEU A 31 -8.13 16.36 -6.15
N GLU A 32 -7.10 17.10 -5.73
CA GLU A 32 -7.26 18.48 -5.23
C GLU A 32 -7.83 19.42 -6.29
N GLN A 33 -7.39 19.28 -7.55
CA GLN A 33 -7.91 20.09 -8.66
C GLN A 33 -9.39 19.79 -8.91
N LEU A 34 -9.80 18.52 -8.91
CA LEU A 34 -11.20 18.13 -9.11
C LEU A 34 -12.15 18.66 -8.04
N LEU A 35 -11.67 18.84 -6.80
CA LEU A 35 -12.46 19.42 -5.71
C LEU A 35 -12.61 20.95 -5.81
N ASN A 36 -11.68 21.61 -6.49
CA ASN A 36 -11.70 23.06 -6.67
C ASN A 36 -12.46 23.50 -7.93
N THR A 37 -12.90 22.57 -8.79
CA THR A 37 -13.73 22.87 -9.97
C THR A 37 -15.22 22.80 -9.64
N ASP A 38 -15.98 23.82 -10.06
CA ASP A 38 -17.39 24.21 -9.76
C ASP A 38 -18.53 23.17 -9.95
N SER A 39 -18.29 21.87 -9.86
CA SER A 39 -19.37 20.88 -9.82
C SER A 39 -19.81 20.71 -8.37
N ASP A 40 -20.86 21.41 -7.91
CA ASP A 40 -21.41 21.34 -6.54
C ASP A 40 -21.55 19.87 -6.05
N PRO A 41 -20.56 19.32 -5.31
CA PRO A 41 -20.71 18.01 -4.71
C PRO A 41 -21.53 18.19 -3.43
N PRO A 42 -22.13 17.13 -2.87
CA PRO A 42 -22.78 17.24 -1.57
C PRO A 42 -21.79 17.85 -0.54
N ALA A 43 -22.14 19.03 0.01
CA ALA A 43 -21.21 19.90 0.77
C ALA A 43 -20.45 19.19 1.91
N THR A 44 -21.04 18.14 2.48
CA THR A 44 -20.42 17.29 3.51
C THR A 44 -19.24 16.47 2.97
N ALA A 45 -19.37 15.87 1.79
CA ALA A 45 -18.33 15.09 1.14
C ALA A 45 -17.15 15.97 0.71
N SER A 46 -17.45 17.14 0.12
CA SER A 46 -16.44 18.12 -0.30
C SER A 46 -15.62 18.63 0.89
N SER A 47 -16.27 18.86 2.04
CA SER A 47 -15.58 19.33 3.25
C SER A 47 -14.75 18.23 3.92
N GLN A 48 -15.22 16.97 3.94
CA GLN A 48 -14.45 15.83 4.42
C GLN A 48 -13.23 15.55 3.53
N LEU A 49 -13.39 15.61 2.22
CA LEU A 49 -12.29 15.47 1.27
C LEU A 49 -11.29 16.62 1.44
N SER A 50 -11.75 17.87 1.39
CA SER A 50 -10.89 19.05 1.52
C SER A 50 -10.08 19.08 2.84
N SER A 51 -10.70 18.71 3.96
CA SER A 51 -10.00 18.59 5.25
C SER A 51 -8.97 17.43 5.27
N SER A 52 -9.29 16.29 4.65
CA SER A 52 -8.37 15.17 4.47
C SER A 52 -7.13 15.57 3.63
N PHE A 53 -7.33 16.31 2.53
CA PHE A 53 -6.25 16.83 1.69
C PHE A 53 -5.35 17.84 2.42
N ALA A 54 -5.95 18.78 3.17
CA ALA A 54 -5.19 19.77 3.93
C ALA A 54 -4.30 19.12 5.00
N SER A 55 -4.78 18.07 5.65
CA SER A 55 -4.00 17.25 6.59
C SER A 55 -2.82 16.56 5.89
N ALA A 56 -3.06 15.98 4.71
CA ALA A 56 -2.06 15.25 3.94
C ALA A 56 -0.87 16.12 3.50
N GLN A 57 -1.10 17.35 2.98
CA GLN A 57 -0.02 18.21 2.46
C GLN A 57 1.12 18.49 3.46
N HIS A 58 0.82 18.56 4.75
CA HIS A 58 1.84 18.77 5.78
C HIS A 58 2.54 17.48 6.20
N GLN A 59 1.85 16.34 6.06
CA GLN A 59 2.25 15.03 6.56
C GLN A 59 3.31 14.37 5.67
N TRP A 60 3.16 14.39 4.34
CA TRP A 60 3.96 13.60 3.39
C TRP A 60 5.34 14.17 3.01
N LYS A 61 6.00 14.94 3.88
CA LYS A 61 7.33 15.48 3.55
C LYS A 61 8.38 14.36 3.62
N ALA A 62 9.23 14.24 2.59
CA ALA A 62 10.24 13.18 2.46
C ALA A 62 11.19 13.04 3.68
N ARG A 63 11.47 14.13 4.40
CA ARG A 63 12.27 14.10 5.63
C ARG A 63 11.64 13.27 6.76
N PHE A 64 10.30 13.16 6.78
CA PHE A 64 9.51 12.41 7.77
C PHE A 64 9.17 10.99 7.31
N HIS A 65 9.50 10.63 6.06
CA HIS A 65 9.28 9.30 5.51
C HIS A 65 10.18 8.24 6.18
N ILE A 66 9.62 7.08 6.51
CA ILE A 66 10.29 5.92 7.06
C ILE A 66 10.42 4.80 6.03
N SER A 67 11.64 4.58 5.56
CA SER A 67 12.04 3.42 4.76
C SER A 67 12.62 2.31 5.64
N TYR A 68 12.80 1.10 5.10
CA TYR A 68 13.42 0.01 5.85
C TYR A 68 14.78 0.36 6.47
N PRO A 69 15.74 1.00 5.76
CA PRO A 69 16.99 1.43 6.39
C PRO A 69 16.78 2.37 7.59
N LYS A 70 15.79 3.26 7.55
CA LYS A 70 15.47 4.14 8.68
C LYS A 70 14.82 3.36 9.82
N PHE A 71 13.90 2.46 9.51
CA PHE A 71 13.30 1.54 10.47
C PHE A 71 14.39 0.76 11.20
N LEU A 72 15.28 0.07 10.48
CA LEU A 72 16.35 -0.76 11.04
C LEU A 72 17.31 0.04 11.92
N ASN A 73 17.74 1.22 11.45
CA ASN A 73 18.82 1.96 12.11
C ASN A 73 18.36 2.84 13.27
N HIS A 74 17.13 3.35 13.23
CA HIS A 74 16.64 4.37 14.17
C HIS A 74 15.47 3.89 15.02
N ILE A 75 14.57 3.08 14.46
CA ILE A 75 13.33 2.69 15.14
C ILE A 75 13.51 1.34 15.82
N TRP A 76 13.99 0.33 15.09
CA TRP A 76 14.15 -1.04 15.56
C TRP A 76 14.97 -1.13 16.86
N LYS A 77 16.11 -0.41 16.93
CA LYS A 77 16.93 -0.35 18.14
C LYS A 77 16.14 0.19 19.32
N THR A 78 15.37 1.25 19.12
CA THR A 78 14.54 1.87 20.15
C THR A 78 13.43 0.91 20.59
N LEU A 79 12.71 0.28 19.65
CA LEU A 79 11.63 -0.66 19.93
C LEU A 79 12.11 -1.89 20.73
N ILE A 80 13.24 -2.47 20.34
CA ILE A 80 13.83 -3.61 21.06
C ILE A 80 14.27 -3.19 22.47
N LEU A 81 14.94 -2.05 22.62
CA LEU A 81 15.45 -1.60 23.93
C LEU A 81 14.30 -1.33 24.91
N THR A 82 13.19 -0.75 24.46
CA THR A 82 11.98 -0.53 25.27
C THR A 82 11.26 -1.84 25.60
N ALA A 83 11.35 -2.86 24.75
CA ALA A 83 10.79 -4.18 25.04
C ALA A 83 11.60 -4.98 26.09
N HIS A 84 12.90 -4.70 26.25
CA HIS A 84 13.77 -5.36 27.24
C HIS A 84 13.50 -4.88 28.69
N THR A 85 12.88 -3.72 28.88
CA THR A 85 12.63 -3.15 30.21
C THR A 85 11.33 -3.65 30.86
N HIS A 86 10.39 -4.23 30.09
CA HIS A 86 9.04 -4.55 30.59
C HIS A 86 8.70 -6.02 30.82
N LYS A 87 9.58 -6.99 30.56
CA LYS A 87 9.37 -8.40 30.99
C LYS A 87 10.70 -9.16 31.07
N LYS A 88 11.13 -9.51 32.30
CA LYS A 88 12.06 -10.63 32.49
C LYS A 88 11.36 -11.91 32.00
N SER A 89 12.07 -12.67 31.18
CA SER A 89 11.71 -13.95 30.55
C SER A 89 10.69 -13.90 29.41
N ASP A 90 11.19 -13.83 28.18
CA ASP A 90 11.04 -14.98 27.28
C ASP A 90 12.24 -15.03 26.30
N ARG A 91 12.93 -16.17 26.22
CA ARG A 91 14.09 -16.39 25.34
C ARG A 91 13.70 -16.40 23.84
N SER A 92 12.42 -16.24 23.52
CA SER A 92 11.86 -16.19 22.18
C SER A 92 12.03 -14.83 21.46
N LYS A 93 12.14 -13.71 22.19
CA LYS A 93 12.21 -12.36 21.60
C LYS A 93 13.57 -11.99 20.98
N GLY A 94 14.61 -12.77 21.26
CA GLY A 94 15.92 -12.66 20.59
C GLY A 94 15.96 -13.24 19.17
N LYS A 95 14.82 -13.67 18.61
CA LYS A 95 14.72 -14.32 17.29
C LYS A 95 13.94 -13.54 16.23
N LEU A 96 13.37 -12.38 16.55
CA LEU A 96 12.66 -11.59 15.54
C LEU A 96 13.67 -10.85 14.68
N ASP A 97 13.69 -11.21 13.40
CA ASP A 97 14.48 -10.52 12.41
C ASP A 97 13.79 -9.19 12.02
N PRO A 98 14.50 -8.05 11.99
CA PRO A 98 13.90 -6.76 11.63
C PRO A 98 13.29 -6.74 10.23
N LEU A 99 13.89 -7.41 9.25
CA LEU A 99 13.32 -7.47 7.90
C LEU A 99 12.03 -8.29 7.90
N MET A 100 11.98 -9.38 8.65
CA MET A 100 10.76 -10.17 8.83
C MET A 100 9.63 -9.34 9.41
N VAL A 101 9.87 -8.58 10.49
CA VAL A 101 8.85 -7.71 11.10
C VAL A 101 8.43 -6.60 10.16
N TRP A 102 9.40 -5.95 9.51
CA TRP A 102 9.12 -4.94 8.50
C TRP A 102 8.24 -5.48 7.36
N THR A 103 8.50 -6.71 6.91
CA THR A 103 7.67 -7.40 5.91
C THR A 103 6.25 -7.60 6.41
N GLN A 104 6.06 -7.93 7.71
CA GLN A 104 4.71 -8.06 8.27
C GLN A 104 3.96 -6.74 8.28
N ILE A 105 4.63 -5.66 8.68
CA ILE A 105 4.07 -4.30 8.69
C ILE A 105 3.70 -3.88 7.27
N ARG A 106 4.68 -3.89 6.36
CA ARG A 106 4.55 -3.34 5.02
C ARG A 106 3.64 -4.18 4.12
N SER A 107 3.80 -5.51 4.06
CA SER A 107 3.06 -6.35 3.10
C SER A 107 1.67 -6.79 3.56
N PHE A 108 1.47 -6.96 4.87
CA PHE A 108 0.26 -7.59 5.39
C PHE A 108 -0.58 -6.64 6.22
N ILE A 109 -0.01 -6.08 7.29
CA ILE A 109 -0.76 -5.27 8.25
C ILE A 109 -1.24 -3.97 7.60
N LYS A 110 -0.33 -3.22 6.94
CA LYS A 110 -0.66 -1.95 6.28
C LYS A 110 -0.89 -2.13 4.76
N GLY A 111 -0.09 -2.95 4.08
CA GLY A 111 -0.14 -3.09 2.62
C GLY A 111 -1.06 -4.18 2.06
N SER A 112 -1.96 -4.74 2.87
CA SER A 112 -3.03 -5.58 2.31
C SER A 112 -4.10 -4.71 1.65
N TYR A 113 -4.76 -5.23 0.60
CA TYR A 113 -5.88 -4.47 0.00
C TYR A 113 -7.04 -4.29 1.00
N GLN A 114 -7.25 -5.25 1.90
CA GLN A 114 -8.23 -5.12 2.97
C GLN A 114 -7.94 -3.89 3.86
N ALA A 115 -6.68 -3.70 4.26
CA ALA A 115 -6.29 -2.51 5.04
C ALA A 115 -6.54 -1.20 4.27
N ALA A 116 -6.16 -1.18 2.99
CA ALA A 116 -6.42 -0.04 2.12
C ALA A 116 -7.92 0.26 1.96
N SER A 117 -8.73 -0.77 1.72
CA SER A 117 -10.16 -0.64 1.50
C SER A 117 -10.95 -0.26 2.75
N GLN A 118 -10.48 -0.63 3.94
CA GLN A 118 -11.11 -0.22 5.21
C GLN A 118 -10.48 1.07 5.77
N GLN A 119 -9.52 1.66 5.06
CA GLN A 119 -8.76 2.84 5.45
C GLN A 119 -8.11 2.73 6.83
N SER A 120 -7.77 1.51 7.24
CA SER A 120 -7.09 1.26 8.50
C SER A 120 -6.26 -0.01 8.43
N PRO A 121 -5.10 -0.06 9.12
CA PRO A 121 -4.30 -1.27 9.20
C PRO A 121 -5.11 -2.46 9.74
N LEU A 122 -4.73 -3.68 9.37
CA LEU A 122 -5.41 -4.88 9.86
C LEU A 122 -5.37 -4.95 11.39
N SER A 123 -6.49 -5.32 12.00
CA SER A 123 -6.51 -5.70 13.42
C SER A 123 -5.67 -6.96 13.64
N TYR A 124 -5.31 -7.24 14.89
CA TYR A 124 -4.57 -8.46 15.22
C TYR A 124 -5.35 -9.70 14.78
N GLU A 125 -6.66 -9.72 14.98
CA GLU A 125 -7.54 -10.83 14.61
C GLU A 125 -7.55 -11.03 13.10
N GLN A 126 -7.67 -9.94 12.32
CA GLN A 126 -7.63 -9.99 10.85
C GLN A 126 -6.27 -10.51 10.35
N TYR A 127 -5.18 -10.00 10.91
CA TYR A 127 -3.82 -10.40 10.57
C TYR A 127 -3.51 -11.86 10.98
N ALA A 128 -3.93 -12.26 12.19
CA ALA A 128 -3.77 -13.63 12.69
C ALA A 128 -4.60 -14.63 11.88
N ALA A 129 -5.74 -14.22 11.32
CA ALA A 129 -6.59 -15.05 10.48
C ALA A 129 -6.04 -15.25 9.05
N LEU A 130 -4.96 -14.57 8.64
CA LEU A 130 -4.40 -14.74 7.31
C LEU A 130 -4.02 -16.21 7.03
N PRO A 131 -4.39 -16.78 5.87
CA PRO A 131 -4.07 -18.17 5.55
C PRO A 131 -2.56 -18.46 5.64
N LYS A 132 -2.17 -19.68 6.05
CA LYS A 132 -0.75 -20.09 6.10
C LYS A 132 -0.05 -20.02 4.74
N ALA A 133 -0.79 -20.24 3.66
CA ALA A 133 -0.28 -20.07 2.30
C ALA A 133 0.09 -18.61 2.00
N ARG A 134 -0.54 -17.66 2.71
CA ARG A 134 -0.37 -16.21 2.53
C ARG A 134 0.69 -15.60 3.45
N CYS A 135 0.64 -15.94 4.74
CA CYS A 135 1.67 -15.57 5.71
C CYS A 135 2.20 -16.85 6.36
N ARG A 136 3.49 -17.14 6.14
CA ARG A 136 4.11 -18.41 6.56
C ARG A 136 4.51 -18.44 8.04
N LEU A 137 4.44 -17.30 8.73
CA LEU A 137 4.77 -17.21 10.14
C LEU A 137 3.76 -18.00 11.00
N ASP A 138 4.27 -18.66 12.03
CA ASP A 138 3.45 -19.28 13.07
C ASP A 138 2.74 -18.23 13.94
N SER A 139 1.77 -18.69 14.72
CA SER A 139 0.90 -17.81 15.52
C SER A 139 1.66 -16.96 16.54
N ASP A 140 2.69 -17.51 17.17
CA ASP A 140 3.46 -16.80 18.20
C ASP A 140 4.31 -15.71 17.55
N THR A 141 4.95 -16.03 16.42
CA THR A 141 5.75 -15.06 15.65
C THR A 141 4.87 -13.96 15.08
N ARG A 142 3.65 -14.28 14.60
CA ARG A 142 2.67 -13.27 14.18
C ARG A 142 2.29 -12.34 15.32
N ARG A 143 1.98 -12.89 16.50
CA ARG A 143 1.68 -12.07 17.69
C ARG A 143 2.81 -11.11 18.01
N LEU A 144 4.03 -11.59 18.05
CA LEU A 144 5.19 -10.75 18.36
C LEU A 144 5.42 -9.67 17.29
N ALA A 145 5.29 -10.00 16.01
CA ALA A 145 5.37 -9.02 14.94
C ALA A 145 4.29 -7.93 15.07
N TYR A 146 3.07 -8.32 15.47
CA TYR A 146 1.98 -7.37 15.69
C TYR A 146 2.21 -6.49 16.93
N GLU A 147 2.72 -7.04 18.05
CA GLU A 147 3.11 -6.24 19.22
C GLU A 147 4.13 -5.15 18.82
N VAL A 148 5.13 -5.50 17.99
CA VAL A 148 6.11 -4.53 17.50
C VAL A 148 5.47 -3.51 16.57
N TYR A 149 4.56 -3.93 15.70
CA TYR A 149 3.79 -3.03 14.83
C TYR A 149 3.03 -1.96 15.64
N VAL A 150 2.36 -2.33 16.73
CA VAL A 150 1.62 -1.36 17.56
C VAL A 150 2.56 -0.28 18.09
N THR A 151 3.70 -0.66 18.66
CA THR A 151 4.67 0.32 19.16
C THR A 151 5.34 1.12 18.04
N TYR A 152 5.53 0.51 16.86
CA TYR A 152 6.01 1.21 15.67
C TYR A 152 5.03 2.31 15.24
N GLU A 153 3.74 2.00 15.17
CA GLU A 153 2.71 2.94 14.73
C GLU A 153 2.53 4.09 15.72
N GLU A 154 2.56 3.80 17.03
CA GLU A 154 2.62 4.82 18.09
C GLU A 154 3.84 5.74 17.93
N TYR A 155 5.02 5.15 17.67
CA TYR A 155 6.24 5.90 17.45
C TYR A 155 6.14 6.85 16.25
N LEU A 156 5.49 6.41 15.16
CA LEU A 156 5.25 7.25 13.99
C LEU A 156 4.30 8.40 14.33
N HIS A 157 3.16 8.08 14.94
CA HIS A 157 2.12 9.02 15.31
C HIS A 157 2.67 10.16 16.17
N ASP A 158 3.37 9.83 17.27
CA ASP A 158 3.93 10.80 18.22
C ASP A 158 4.92 11.80 17.59
N ARG A 159 5.47 11.44 16.42
CA ARG A 159 6.52 12.22 15.74
C ARG A 159 6.08 12.79 14.40
N GLY A 160 4.82 12.56 14.00
CA GLY A 160 4.32 12.95 12.68
C GLY A 160 5.12 12.31 11.52
N LEU A 161 5.57 11.08 11.72
CA LEU A 161 6.27 10.29 10.70
C LEU A 161 5.27 9.43 9.92
N TRP A 162 5.69 8.92 8.76
CA TRP A 162 4.84 8.12 7.88
C TRP A 162 5.68 7.12 7.06
N ASP A 163 5.06 6.05 6.58
CA ASP A 163 5.64 5.10 5.62
C ASP A 163 4.82 4.99 4.32
N ASP A 164 5.38 4.34 3.30
CA ASP A 164 4.74 4.19 1.98
C ASP A 164 3.27 3.74 2.07
N MET A 165 2.93 2.83 3.00
CA MET A 165 1.59 2.25 3.06
C MET A 165 0.58 3.22 3.65
N ASP A 166 0.99 4.13 4.53
CA ASP A 166 0.12 5.22 4.97
C ASP A 166 -0.35 6.03 3.76
N GLN A 167 0.55 6.31 2.81
CA GLN A 167 0.25 7.12 1.63
C GLN A 167 -0.70 6.39 0.70
N ILE A 168 -0.43 5.10 0.42
CA ILE A 168 -1.26 4.28 -0.44
C ILE A 168 -2.67 4.13 0.13
N VAL A 169 -2.81 3.81 1.42
CA VAL A 169 -4.10 3.67 2.09
C VAL A 169 -4.90 4.97 2.02
N HIS A 170 -4.24 6.10 2.24
CA HIS A 170 -4.86 7.42 2.14
C HIS A 170 -5.41 7.68 0.73
N ILE A 171 -4.61 7.43 -0.32
CA ILE A 171 -5.02 7.66 -1.71
C ILE A 171 -6.16 6.75 -2.14
N VAL A 172 -6.09 5.46 -1.80
CA VAL A 172 -7.18 4.51 -2.07
C VAL A 172 -8.48 5.02 -1.44
N GLY A 173 -8.40 5.47 -0.19
CA GLY A 173 -9.53 6.08 0.51
C GLY A 173 -10.12 7.31 -0.20
N LEU A 174 -9.27 8.21 -0.70
CA LEU A 174 -9.73 9.39 -1.43
C LEU A 174 -10.42 9.03 -2.75
N ILE A 175 -9.89 8.07 -3.52
CA ILE A 175 -10.52 7.58 -4.75
C ILE A 175 -11.88 6.95 -4.43
N GLN A 176 -11.97 6.16 -3.36
CA GLN A 176 -13.23 5.53 -2.94
C GLN A 176 -14.27 6.57 -2.52
N LEU A 177 -13.89 7.56 -1.70
CA LEU A 177 -14.78 8.65 -1.29
C LEU A 177 -15.27 9.47 -2.49
N GLN A 178 -14.37 9.82 -3.41
CA GLN A 178 -14.74 10.54 -4.63
C GLN A 178 -15.75 9.75 -5.48
N LYS A 179 -15.53 8.43 -5.64
CA LYS A 179 -16.44 7.54 -6.38
C LYS A 179 -17.83 7.47 -5.74
N LEU A 180 -17.89 7.38 -4.41
CA LEU A 180 -19.14 7.19 -3.68
C LEU A 180 -19.95 8.48 -3.52
N GLU A 181 -19.27 9.62 -3.29
CA GLU A 181 -19.93 10.82 -2.79
C GLU A 181 -19.97 11.97 -3.80
N VAL A 182 -19.01 12.03 -4.73
CA VAL A 182 -18.84 13.18 -5.65
C VAL A 182 -19.21 12.82 -7.09
N GLY A 183 -19.34 11.53 -7.42
CA GLY A 183 -19.59 11.08 -8.80
C GLY A 183 -18.40 11.40 -9.72
N GLY A 184 -17.18 11.44 -9.16
CA GLY A 184 -15.96 11.73 -9.90
C GLY A 184 -15.59 10.64 -10.93
N PRO A 185 -14.49 10.84 -11.69
CA PRO A 185 -14.03 9.90 -12.69
C PRO A 185 -13.90 8.49 -12.11
N THR A 186 -14.63 7.56 -12.69
CA THR A 186 -14.46 6.14 -12.40
C THR A 186 -13.18 5.61 -13.02
N VAL A 187 -12.71 6.20 -14.13
CA VAL A 187 -11.47 5.85 -14.82
C VAL A 187 -10.51 7.04 -14.75
N TRP A 188 -9.34 6.83 -14.15
CA TRP A 188 -8.26 7.82 -14.07
C TRP A 188 -7.28 7.68 -15.23
N TYR A 189 -7.07 6.45 -15.69
CA TYR A 189 -6.17 6.12 -16.79
C TYR A 189 -6.79 5.02 -17.66
N ASP A 190 -6.79 5.22 -18.98
CA ASP A 190 -7.31 4.21 -19.94
C ASP A 190 -6.55 2.88 -19.87
N ARG A 191 -5.26 2.95 -19.51
CA ARG A 191 -4.34 1.81 -19.37
C ARG A 191 -3.30 2.12 -18.31
N VAL A 192 -2.99 1.14 -17.48
CA VAL A 192 -1.92 1.17 -16.47
C VAL A 192 -0.97 0.00 -16.73
N TYR A 193 0.30 0.29 -16.90
CA TYR A 193 1.40 -0.65 -17.06
C TYR A 193 2.26 -0.58 -15.80
N VAL A 194 2.53 -1.70 -15.16
CA VAL A 194 3.35 -1.77 -13.95
C VAL A 194 4.47 -2.75 -14.21
N ASP A 195 5.70 -2.24 -14.14
CA ASP A 195 6.90 -3.06 -14.14
C ASP A 195 7.28 -3.45 -12.71
N GLU A 196 8.12 -4.47 -12.56
CA GLU A 196 8.58 -4.97 -11.25
C GLU A 196 7.44 -5.34 -10.28
N VAL A 197 6.39 -6.02 -10.76
CA VAL A 197 5.22 -6.41 -9.96
C VAL A 197 5.59 -7.22 -8.70
N GLN A 198 6.75 -7.87 -8.69
CA GLN A 198 7.25 -8.60 -7.51
C GLN A 198 7.63 -7.69 -6.33
N ASP A 199 7.78 -6.39 -6.56
CA ASP A 199 8.21 -5.39 -5.59
C ASP A 199 7.05 -4.54 -5.02
N ILE A 200 5.81 -4.84 -5.42
CA ILE A 200 4.62 -4.11 -4.93
C ILE A 200 3.72 -4.96 -4.02
N THR A 201 2.98 -4.28 -3.16
CA THR A 201 2.03 -4.84 -2.20
C THR A 201 0.63 -5.03 -2.81
N GLN A 202 -0.25 -5.73 -2.09
CA GLN A 202 -1.65 -5.84 -2.48
C GLN A 202 -2.36 -4.48 -2.55
N ALA A 203 -2.06 -3.58 -1.63
CA ALA A 203 -2.66 -2.26 -1.59
C ALA A 203 -2.32 -1.46 -2.87
N GLU A 204 -1.06 -1.54 -3.32
CA GLU A 204 -0.62 -0.92 -4.59
C GLU A 204 -1.29 -1.56 -5.81
N ILE A 205 -1.39 -2.90 -5.87
CA ILE A 205 -2.15 -3.59 -6.93
C ILE A 205 -3.61 -3.09 -6.96
N GLY A 206 -4.23 -2.99 -5.79
CA GLY A 206 -5.60 -2.50 -5.66
C GLY A 206 -5.75 -1.05 -6.11
N LEU A 207 -4.80 -0.19 -5.74
CA LEU A 207 -4.74 1.18 -6.23
C LEU A 207 -4.68 1.22 -7.77
N PHE A 208 -3.76 0.50 -8.40
CA PHE A 208 -3.65 0.47 -9.86
C PHE A 208 -4.93 -0.03 -10.54
N PHE A 209 -5.57 -1.04 -9.98
CA PHE A 209 -6.84 -1.53 -10.49
C PHE A 209 -7.96 -0.48 -10.37
N LEU A 210 -8.06 0.23 -9.25
CA LEU A 210 -9.00 1.33 -9.07
C LEU A 210 -8.77 2.45 -10.08
N LEU A 211 -7.51 2.78 -10.39
CA LEU A 211 -7.16 3.81 -11.38
C LEU A 211 -7.63 3.48 -12.80
N THR A 212 -7.77 2.20 -13.14
CA THR A 212 -8.34 1.76 -14.42
C THR A 212 -9.87 1.76 -14.45
N GLY A 213 -10.52 2.19 -13.37
CA GLY A 213 -11.96 2.01 -13.17
C GLY A 213 -12.36 0.55 -13.03
N GLU A 214 -11.51 -0.21 -12.34
CA GLU A 214 -11.76 -1.62 -12.04
C GLU A 214 -11.88 -2.43 -13.34
N ASN A 215 -11.08 -2.14 -14.36
CA ASN A 215 -11.08 -2.86 -15.64
C ASN A 215 -9.78 -3.67 -15.79
N CYS A 216 -9.88 -5.01 -15.71
CA CYS A 216 -8.70 -5.87 -15.76
C CYS A 216 -7.97 -5.82 -17.12
N ASP A 217 -8.69 -5.53 -18.21
CA ASP A 217 -8.10 -5.45 -19.56
C ASP A 217 -7.26 -4.16 -19.77
N ALA A 218 -7.38 -3.22 -18.82
CA ALA A 218 -6.61 -1.99 -18.78
C ALA A 218 -5.40 -2.07 -17.84
N LEU A 219 -5.23 -3.16 -17.07
CA LEU A 219 -4.11 -3.34 -16.13
C LEU A 219 -3.11 -4.37 -16.64
N TYR A 220 -1.89 -3.93 -16.92
CA TYR A 220 -0.80 -4.74 -17.44
C TYR A 220 0.31 -4.83 -16.38
N LEU A 221 0.60 -6.03 -15.90
CA LEU A 221 1.60 -6.27 -14.86
C LEU A 221 2.74 -7.13 -15.42
N ALA A 222 3.97 -6.67 -15.28
CA ALA A 222 5.18 -7.38 -15.67
C ALA A 222 6.14 -7.50 -14.48
N GLY A 223 6.95 -8.56 -14.45
CA GLY A 223 7.98 -8.73 -13.42
C GLY A 223 8.51 -10.17 -13.31
N ASP A 224 9.62 -10.31 -12.58
CA ASP A 224 10.29 -11.57 -12.30
C ASP A 224 10.49 -11.75 -10.78
N THR A 225 9.79 -12.72 -10.20
CA THR A 225 9.88 -13.00 -8.76
C THR A 225 11.28 -13.43 -8.31
N ALA A 226 12.12 -13.95 -9.21
CA ALA A 226 13.52 -14.28 -8.91
C ALA A 226 14.40 -13.03 -8.74
N GLN A 227 13.91 -11.86 -9.16
CA GLN A 227 14.60 -10.57 -9.14
C GLN A 227 13.99 -9.59 -8.13
N ALA A 228 13.23 -10.06 -7.13
CA ALA A 228 12.68 -9.18 -6.10
C ALA A 228 13.81 -8.51 -5.30
N VAL A 229 13.81 -7.19 -5.24
CA VAL A 229 14.83 -6.37 -4.56
C VAL A 229 14.24 -5.49 -3.46
N SER A 230 12.92 -5.23 -3.50
CA SER A 230 12.27 -4.38 -2.51
C SER A 230 12.12 -5.06 -1.15
N GLN A 231 12.69 -4.42 -0.13
CA GLN A 231 12.68 -4.92 1.24
C GLN A 231 11.30 -4.75 1.88
N GLY A 232 10.76 -5.85 2.41
CA GLY A 232 9.46 -5.84 3.08
C GLY A 232 8.28 -6.18 2.18
N VAL A 233 8.52 -6.71 0.99
CA VAL A 233 7.49 -7.14 0.03
C VAL A 233 7.42 -8.66 0.00
N GLU A 234 6.23 -9.21 0.20
CA GLU A 234 5.93 -10.63 -0.02
C GLU A 234 4.88 -10.76 -1.14
N PHE A 235 5.37 -10.74 -2.39
CA PHE A 235 4.52 -10.86 -3.57
C PHE A 235 4.24 -12.31 -3.96
N ARG A 236 3.02 -12.56 -4.45
CA ARG A 236 2.64 -13.76 -5.20
C ARG A 236 1.63 -13.38 -6.28
N PHE A 237 1.64 -14.07 -7.42
CA PHE A 237 0.63 -13.89 -8.46
C PHE A 237 -0.81 -14.17 -7.97
N GLU A 238 -0.96 -15.03 -6.96
CA GLU A 238 -2.22 -15.23 -6.24
C GLU A 238 -2.78 -13.92 -5.65
N GLU A 239 -1.91 -12.99 -5.22
CA GLU A 239 -2.32 -11.71 -4.66
C GLU A 239 -3.04 -10.86 -5.72
N VAL A 240 -2.50 -10.77 -6.94
CA VAL A 240 -3.14 -10.07 -8.06
C VAL A 240 -4.55 -10.60 -8.31
N ARG A 241 -4.69 -11.92 -8.43
CA ARG A 241 -5.99 -12.57 -8.67
C ARG A 241 -6.95 -12.30 -7.51
N SER A 242 -6.47 -12.37 -6.27
CA SER A 242 -7.30 -12.14 -5.09
C SER A 242 -7.81 -10.71 -5.02
N VAL A 243 -6.98 -9.71 -5.37
CA VAL A 243 -7.34 -8.30 -5.36
C VAL A 243 -8.38 -8.01 -6.44
N VAL A 244 -8.16 -8.43 -7.68
CA VAL A 244 -9.13 -8.23 -8.77
C VAL A 244 -10.46 -8.93 -8.48
N HIS A 245 -10.42 -10.16 -7.96
CA HIS A 245 -11.62 -10.88 -7.59
C HIS A 245 -12.40 -10.16 -6.47
N LEU A 246 -11.70 -9.69 -5.44
CA LEU A 246 -12.29 -9.00 -4.30
C LEU A 246 -12.94 -7.67 -4.71
N ILE A 247 -12.22 -6.84 -5.46
CA ILE A 247 -12.68 -5.51 -5.87
C ILE A 247 -13.86 -5.61 -6.85
N SER A 248 -13.80 -6.52 -7.82
CA SER A 248 -14.87 -6.69 -8.81
C SER A 248 -16.11 -7.40 -8.26
N GLY A 249 -16.13 -7.81 -6.99
CA GLY A 249 -17.19 -8.65 -6.42
C GLY A 249 -17.32 -9.98 -7.15
N GLY A 250 -16.22 -10.52 -7.66
CA GLY A 250 -16.14 -11.76 -8.43
C GLY A 250 -16.60 -11.69 -9.88
N LYS A 251 -16.94 -10.50 -10.39
CA LYS A 251 -17.36 -10.29 -11.79
C LYS A 251 -16.22 -10.42 -12.78
N GLN A 252 -15.00 -10.07 -12.36
CA GLN A 252 -13.79 -10.22 -13.15
C GLN A 252 -12.90 -11.29 -12.53
N LYS A 253 -12.23 -12.03 -13.40
CA LYS A 253 -11.25 -13.05 -13.02
C LYS A 253 -10.08 -12.92 -13.95
N ILE A 254 -8.89 -12.85 -13.35
CA ILE A 254 -7.66 -13.07 -14.08
C ILE A 254 -7.48 -14.58 -14.12
N ASP A 255 -7.67 -15.15 -15.32
CA ASP A 255 -7.36 -16.55 -15.55
C ASP A 255 -5.90 -16.83 -15.21
N ARG A 256 -5.64 -18.07 -14.81
CA ARG A 256 -4.29 -18.52 -14.48
C ARG A 256 -3.50 -18.65 -15.79
N TRP A 257 -2.97 -17.55 -16.33
CA TRP A 257 -2.26 -17.60 -17.60
C TRP A 257 -0.90 -18.29 -17.47
N GLU A 258 -0.68 -19.19 -18.43
CA GLU A 258 0.51 -20.01 -18.65
C GLU A 258 1.72 -19.14 -18.97
N LYS A 259 2.91 -19.64 -18.60
CA LYS A 259 4.18 -19.03 -18.96
C LYS A 259 4.22 -18.70 -20.46
N LEU A 260 4.25 -17.43 -20.82
CA LEU A 260 4.83 -17.00 -22.08
C LEU A 260 6.35 -17.04 -21.92
N VAL A 261 6.93 -18.24 -22.06
CA VAL A 261 8.36 -18.34 -22.36
C VAL A 261 8.48 -18.06 -23.86
N HIS A 262 8.99 -16.88 -24.23
CA HIS A 262 9.60 -16.75 -25.54
C HIS A 262 10.91 -17.55 -25.50
N ASN A 263 10.94 -18.65 -26.26
CA ASN A 263 12.15 -19.40 -26.57
C ASN A 263 13.19 -18.52 -27.25
#